data_AF-A0A1A8EYN4-F1
#
_entry.id   AF-A0A1A8EYN4-F1
#
_cell.length_a   1.000
_cell.length_b   1.000
_cell.length_c   1.000
_cell.angle_alpha   90.00
_cell.angle_beta   90.00
_cell.angle_gamma   90.00
#
_symmetry.space_group_name_H-M   'P 1'
#
loop_
_entity.id
_entity.type
_entity.pdbx_description
1 polymer ?
#
loop_
_entity_poly.entity_id
_entity_poly.type
_entity_poly.pdbx_seq_one_letter_code
_entity_poly.pdbx_strand_id
1 'polypeptide(L)' 'LHSLAAEIDHCADGTHGCEQEYVNTDNSCVCRCREGFTLRPVGKTCKSISLVFYLLSLLIH' A
#
# COMPACT_ATOMS: atom_id res chain seq x y z
N LEU A 1 10.72 -27.39 3.85
CA LEU A 1 9.32 -27.13 4.26
C LEU A 1 9.18 -25.62 4.37
N HIS A 2 8.60 -24.94 3.37
CA HIS A 2 8.22 -23.54 3.54
C HIS A 2 7.07 -23.52 4.54
N SER A 3 7.35 -22.95 5.72
CA SER A 3 6.39 -22.82 6.82
C SER A 3 5.06 -22.29 6.29
N LEU A 4 3.99 -23.05 6.52
CA LEU A 4 2.66 -22.47 6.66
C LEU A 4 2.72 -21.54 7.87
N ALA A 5 3.18 -20.30 7.67
CA ALA A 5 2.59 -19.22 8.42
C ALA A 5 1.09 -19.36 8.12
N ALA A 6 0.29 -19.69 9.13
CA ALA A 6 -1.11 -19.35 9.05
C ALA A 6 -1.13 -17.90 8.57
N GLU A 7 -1.72 -17.64 7.40
CA GLU A 7 -1.98 -16.28 6.92
C GLU A 7 -2.88 -15.66 8.00
N ILE A 8 -2.26 -15.16 9.07
CA ILE A 8 -2.93 -14.30 10.02
C ILE A 8 -3.26 -13.11 9.14
N ASP A 9 -4.53 -12.98 8.82
CA ASP A 9 -4.94 -11.83 8.07
C ASP A 9 -4.85 -10.59 8.97
N HIS A 10 -3.64 -10.04 9.09
CA HIS A 10 -3.30 -8.78 9.73
C HIS A 10 -4.20 -7.62 9.27
N CYS A 11 -4.89 -7.75 8.13
CA CYS A 11 -5.85 -6.78 7.60
C CYS A 11 -7.32 -7.15 7.86
N ALA A 12 -7.64 -8.33 8.40
CA ALA A 12 -9.02 -8.83 8.56
C ALA A 12 -9.88 -8.01 9.53
N ASP A 13 -9.25 -7.27 10.44
CA ASP A 13 -9.96 -6.37 11.36
C ASP A 13 -10.63 -5.20 10.61
N GLY A 14 -10.17 -4.86 9.41
CA GLY A 14 -10.82 -3.87 8.54
C GLY A 14 -10.83 -2.43 9.08
N THR A 15 -10.28 -2.17 10.27
CA THR A 15 -10.27 -0.83 10.89
C THR A 15 -9.01 -0.01 10.60
N HIS A 16 -8.06 -0.52 9.81
CA HIS A 16 -6.76 0.13 9.63
C HIS A 16 -6.83 1.51 8.95
N GLY A 17 -7.97 1.85 8.33
CA GLY A 17 -8.28 3.18 7.84
C GLY A 17 -7.53 3.55 6.56
N CYS A 18 -7.30 2.57 5.67
CA CYS A 18 -6.75 2.81 4.35
C CYS A 18 -7.82 3.35 3.42
N GLU A 19 -7.45 4.31 2.59
CA GLU A 19 -8.37 4.94 1.62
C GLU A 19 -8.79 3.98 0.48
N GLN A 20 -7.91 3.07 0.04
CA GLN A 20 -8.15 2.23 -1.13
C GLN A 20 -8.03 0.73 -0.86
N GLU A 21 -6.81 0.20 -0.69
CA GLU A 21 -6.59 -1.24 -0.56
C GLU A 21 -5.74 -1.56 0.67
N TYR A 22 -6.03 -2.73 1.26
CA TYR A 22 -5.25 -3.32 2.33
C TYR A 22 -4.44 -4.48 1.75
N VAL A 23 -3.14 -4.51 2.06
CA VAL A 23 -2.26 -5.60 1.65
C VAL A 23 -1.62 -6.19 2.88
N ASN A 24 -1.81 -7.50 3.01
CA ASN A 24 -1.19 -8.28 4.05
C ASN A 24 0.27 -8.56 3.69
N THR A 25 1.15 -8.39 4.65
CA THR A 25 2.57 -8.75 4.57
C THR A 25 2.87 -9.74 5.69
N ASP A 26 3.95 -10.51 5.59
CA ASP A 26 4.30 -11.59 6.54
C ASP A 26 4.25 -11.22 8.03
N ASN A 27 4.32 -9.92 8.36
CA ASN A 27 4.25 -9.43 9.74
C ASN A 27 3.33 -8.22 9.96
N SER A 28 2.65 -7.69 8.93
CA SER A 28 1.89 -6.44 9.07
C SER A 28 0.80 -6.24 8.01
N CYS A 29 -0.12 -5.30 8.27
CA CYS A 29 -1.04 -4.79 7.26
C CYS A 29 -0.56 -3.42 6.77
N VAL A 30 -0.35 -3.27 5.46
CA VAL A 30 0.03 -2.00 4.84
C VAL A 30 -1.05 -1.52 3.86
N CYS A 31 -1.21 -0.20 3.75
CA CYS A 31 -2.11 0.36 2.75
C CYS A 31 -1.43 0.32 1.37
N ARG A 32 -2.19 -0.08 0.35
CA ARG A 32 -1.80 0.03 -1.06
C ARG A 32 -2.77 0.94 -1.79
N CYS A 33 -2.24 1.66 -2.77
CA CYS A 33 -3.03 2.47 -3.68
C CYS A 33 -3.14 1.77 -5.04
N ARG A 34 -4.26 2.00 -5.73
CA ARG A 34 -4.49 1.45 -7.08
C ARG A 34 -3.50 2.04 -8.08
N GLU A 35 -3.37 1.42 -9.24
CA GLU A 35 -2.56 1.95 -10.33
C GLU A 35 -2.93 3.42 -10.62
N GLY A 36 -1.92 4.27 -10.80
CA GLY A 36 -2.09 5.72 -10.95
C GLY A 36 -2.28 6.48 -9.63
N PHE A 37 -2.11 5.84 -8.48
CA PHE A 37 -2.14 6.46 -7.15
C PHE A 37 -0.90 6.07 -6.34
N THR A 38 -0.40 6.99 -5.51
CA THR A 38 0.73 6.76 -4.61
C THR A 38 0.32 6.97 -3.15
N LEU A 39 0.86 6.16 -2.25
CA LEU A 39 0.59 6.28 -0.82
C LEU A 39 1.33 7.50 -0.27
N ARG A 40 0.61 8.39 0.42
CA ARG A 40 1.22 9.53 1.09
C ARG A 40 2.11 9.07 2.26
N PRO A 41 3.09 9.88 2.70
CA PRO A 41 3.97 9.55 3.84
C PRO A 41 3.23 9.24 5.15
N VAL A 42 1.99 9.73 5.31
CA VAL A 42 1.11 9.44 6.45
C VAL A 42 0.53 8.01 6.39
N GLY A 43 0.80 7.26 5.33
CA GLY A 43 0.60 5.81 5.24
C GLY A 43 -0.83 5.34 5.07
N LYS A 44 -1.82 6.24 5.04
CA LYS A 44 -3.26 5.88 5.04
C LYS A 44 -4.08 6.39 3.85
N THR A 45 -3.50 7.25 3.02
CA THR A 45 -4.23 8.03 2.02
C THR A 45 -3.48 8.01 0.70
N CYS A 46 -4.24 8.01 -0.38
CA CYS A 46 -3.76 7.80 -1.74
C CYS A 46 -3.87 9.10 -2.52
N LYS A 47 -2.78 9.50 -3.17
CA LYS A 47 -2.73 10.69 -4.03
C LYS A 47 -2.64 10.25 -5.48
N SER A 48 -3.51 10.78 -6.33
CA SER A 48 -3.41 10.58 -7.77
C SER A 48 -2.04 11.01 -8.29
N ILE A 49 -1.38 10.11 -8.99
CA ILE A 49 -0.13 10.34 -9.69
C ILE A 49 -0.51 10.89 -11.07
N SER A 50 -0.49 12.21 -11.22
CA SER A 50 -0.53 12.83 -12.55
C SER A 50 0.70 12.43 -13.36
N LEU A 51 0.61 12.48 -14.69
CA LEU A 51 1.73 12.23 -15.61
C LEU A 51 2.98 13.05 -15.23
N VAL A 52 2.76 14.26 -14.71
CA VAL A 52 3.83 15.14 -14.20
C VAL A 52 4.56 14.52 -13.01
N PHE A 53 3.87 13.83 -12.10
CA PHE A 53 4.50 13.12 -10.98
C PHE A 53 5.33 11.90 -11.43
N TYR A 54 4.87 11.17 -12.46
CA TYR A 54 5.65 10.08 -13.06
C TYR A 54 6.95 10.60 -13.69
N LEU A 55 6.88 11.70 -14.45
CA LEU A 55 8.06 12.31 -15.05
C LEU A 55 9.03 12.85 -13.98
N LEU A 56 8.52 13.48 -12.92
CA LEU A 56 9.35 13.97 -11.82
C LEU A 56 10.03 12.83 -11.06
N SER A 57 9.37 11.69 -10.85
CA SER A 57 9.98 10.54 -10.17
C SER A 57 11.04 9.83 -11.02
N LEU A 58 10.89 9.81 -12.35
CA LEU A 58 11.91 9.31 -13.29
C LEU A 58 13.13 10.22 -13.40
N LEU A 59 13.01 11.51 -13.11
CA LEU A 59 14.13 12.46 -13.09
C LEU A 59 14.98 12.38 -11.81
N ILE A 60 14.49 11.68 -10.78
CA ILE A 60 15.15 11.52 -9.48
C ILE A 60 15.85 10.15 -9.35
N HIS A 61 15.61 9.22 -10.30
CA HIS A 61 16.33 7.94 -10.44
C HIS A 61 17.42 8.05 -11.52
#